data_AF-A0A292Q4Z5-F1
#
_entry.id   AF-A0A292Q4Z5-F1
#
_cell.length_a   1.000
_cell.length_b   1.000
_cell.length_c   1.000
_cell.angle_alpha   90.00
_cell.angle_beta   90.00
_cell.angle_gamma   90.00
#
_symmetry.space_group_name_H-M   'P 1'
#
loop_
_entity.id
_entity.type
_entity.pdbx_description
1 polymer ?
#
loop_
_entity_poly.entity_id
_entity_poly.type
_entity_poly.pdbx_seq_one_letter_code
_entity_poly.pdbx_strand_id
1 'polypeptide(L)'
;MQDYLACLKQVRGANTHECRLLAKAYLKCRMDRNLMAPDEFRNLGFQDGAARREAGTDGRGEKGTGGSHGLEELRRESEELKKKNAEKS
;
A
#
# COMPACT_ATOMS: atom_id res chain seq x y z
N MET A 1 19.83 -12.79 -0.47
CA MET A 1 18.60 -12.23 0.19
C MET A 1 18.82 -10.86 0.80
N GLN A 2 20.03 -10.52 1.28
CA GLN A 2 20.35 -9.16 1.76
C GLN A 2 20.66 -8.19 0.62
N ASP A 3 20.88 -8.71 -0.59
CA ASP A 3 21.35 -7.98 -1.77
C ASP A 3 20.38 -6.85 -2.17
N TYR A 4 19.07 -7.08 -2.08
CA TYR A 4 18.07 -6.05 -2.31
C TYR A 4 18.19 -4.89 -1.30
N LEU A 5 18.34 -5.21 -0.01
CA LEU A 5 18.46 -4.20 1.05
C LEU A 5 19.80 -3.45 0.95
N ALA A 6 20.87 -4.14 0.54
CA ALA A 6 22.16 -3.52 0.25
C ALA A 6 22.06 -2.57 -0.95
N CYS A 7 21.40 -3.01 -2.03
CA CYS A 7 21.15 -2.20 -3.22
C CYS A 7 20.43 -0.91 -2.86
N LEU A 8 19.29 -1.00 -2.14
CA LEU A 8 18.55 0.18 -1.68
C LEU A 8 19.42 1.15 -0.87
N LYS A 9 20.26 0.64 0.04
CA LYS A 9 21.17 1.48 0.81
C LYS A 9 22.17 2.21 -0.09
N GLN A 10 22.73 1.53 -1.09
CA GLN A 10 23.69 2.12 -2.03
C GLN A 10 23.08 3.25 -2.86
N VAL A 11 21.85 3.04 -3.37
CA VAL A 11 21.14 4.04 -4.19
C VAL A 11 20.29 5.01 -3.37
N ARG A 12 20.57 5.14 -2.07
CA ARG A 12 19.91 6.09 -1.15
C ARG A 12 18.38 5.96 -1.10
N GLY A 13 17.90 4.73 -1.13
CA GLY A 13 16.47 4.39 -1.05
C GLY A 13 15.72 4.48 -2.38
N ALA A 14 16.37 4.90 -3.47
CA ALA A 14 15.76 4.88 -4.79
C ALA A 14 15.52 3.42 -5.25
N ASN A 15 14.32 3.09 -5.71
CA ASN A 15 14.07 1.75 -6.26
C ASN A 15 14.45 1.69 -7.74
N THR A 16 15.75 1.67 -8.02
CA THR A 16 16.31 1.59 -9.38
C THR A 16 16.00 0.25 -10.04
N HIS A 17 16.17 0.18 -11.37
CA HIS A 17 15.94 -1.06 -12.14
C HIS A 17 16.76 -2.25 -11.59
N GLU A 18 18.03 -2.03 -11.27
CA GLU A 18 18.91 -3.04 -10.67
C GLU A 18 18.34 -3.58 -9.35
N CYS A 19 17.91 -2.69 -8.45
CA CYS A 19 17.31 -3.12 -7.17
C CYS A 19 15.98 -3.84 -7.39
N ARG A 20 15.22 -3.48 -8.45
CA ARG A 20 13.96 -4.13 -8.79
C ARG A 20 14.17 -5.60 -9.18
N LEU A 21 15.25 -5.94 -9.90
CA LEU A 21 15.58 -7.34 -10.21
C LEU A 21 15.80 -8.18 -8.94
N LEU A 22 16.47 -7.59 -7.94
CA LEU A 22 16.70 -8.22 -6.64
C LEU A 22 15.42 -8.28 -5.78
N ALA A 23 14.53 -7.30 -5.95
CA ALA A 23 13.28 -7.20 -5.20
C ALA A 23 12.34 -8.39 -5.48
N LYS A 24 12.28 -8.91 -6.71
CA LYS A 24 11.43 -10.07 -7.07
C LYS A 24 11.75 -11.28 -6.20
N ALA A 25 13.03 -11.63 -6.09
CA ALA A 25 13.49 -12.72 -5.23
C ALA A 25 13.21 -12.42 -3.75
N TYR A 26 13.53 -11.20 -3.28
CA TYR A 26 13.32 -10.79 -1.90
C TYR A 26 11.85 -10.93 -1.45
N LEU A 27 10.92 -10.44 -2.26
CA LEU A 27 9.48 -10.53 -1.99
C LEU A 27 9.00 -11.98 -1.98
N LYS A 28 9.49 -12.82 -2.90
CA LYS A 28 9.18 -14.26 -2.90
C LYS A 28 9.50 -14.91 -1.55
N CYS A 29 10.70 -14.68 -1.03
CA CYS A 29 11.11 -15.26 0.25
C CYS A 29 10.26 -14.75 1.42
N ARG A 30 9.84 -13.48 1.40
CA ARG A 30 8.94 -12.98 2.44
C ARG A 30 7.59 -13.69 2.41
N MET A 31 7.05 -13.96 1.23
CA MET A 31 5.83 -14.75 1.07
C MET A 31 6.04 -16.20 1.52
N ASP A 32 7.12 -16.85 1.06
CA ASP A 32 7.46 -18.24 1.42
C ASP A 32 7.64 -18.42 2.95
N ARG A 33 8.12 -17.39 3.64
CA ARG A 33 8.36 -17.41 5.09
C ARG A 33 7.20 -16.85 5.92
N ASN A 34 6.05 -16.60 5.31
CA ASN A 34 4.87 -16.03 5.97
C ASN A 34 5.16 -14.68 6.66
N LEU A 35 6.08 -13.88 6.11
CA LEU A 35 6.41 -12.52 6.54
C LEU A 35 5.67 -11.45 5.72
N MET A 36 4.83 -11.89 4.78
CA MET A 36 3.97 -11.09 3.91
C MET A 36 2.87 -12.01 3.37
N ALA A 37 1.67 -11.48 3.13
CA ALA A 37 0.61 -12.21 2.43
C ALA A 37 1.07 -12.56 1.00
N PRO A 38 0.78 -13.78 0.50
CA PRO A 38 1.09 -14.14 -0.88
C PRO A 38 0.33 -13.24 -1.86
N ASP A 39 1.03 -12.79 -2.91
CA ASP A 39 0.45 -12.01 -4.00
C ASP A 39 1.20 -12.28 -5.31
N GLU A 40 0.54 -12.00 -6.42
CA GLU A 40 1.08 -12.13 -7.76
C GLU A 40 2.02 -10.96 -8.08
N PHE A 41 3.18 -11.26 -8.67
CA PHE A 41 4.18 -10.25 -9.02
C PHE A 41 3.66 -9.14 -9.94
N ARG A 42 2.66 -9.42 -10.78
CA ARG A 42 1.99 -8.42 -11.63
C ARG A 42 1.33 -7.30 -10.81
N ASN A 43 0.74 -7.64 -9.66
CA ASN A 43 0.08 -6.71 -8.74
C ASN A 43 1.12 -5.89 -7.96
N LEU A 44 2.30 -6.47 -7.76
CA LEU A 44 3.45 -5.82 -7.11
C LEU A 44 4.30 -4.98 -8.07
N GLY A 45 3.81 -4.74 -9.29
CA GLY A 45 4.46 -3.86 -10.28
C GLY A 45 5.57 -4.53 -11.09
N PHE A 46 5.68 -5.86 -11.08
CA PHE A 46 6.60 -6.62 -11.95
C PHE A 46 5.83 -7.13 -13.18
N GLN A 47 6.00 -6.44 -14.29
CA GLN A 47 5.49 -6.88 -15.59
C GLN A 47 6.63 -7.54 -16.37
N ASP A 48 6.51 -8.84 -16.64
CA ASP A 48 7.40 -9.51 -17.58
C ASP A 48 7.06 -8.96 -18.99
N GLY A 49 8.08 -8.52 -19.74
CA GLY A 49 7.99 -7.61 -20.88
C GLY A 49 7.24 -8.10 -22.15
N ALA A 50 6.26 -9.00 -22.03
CA ALA A 50 5.49 -9.54 -23.14
C ALA A 50 4.03 -9.07 -23.23
N ALA A 51 3.55 -8.19 -22.33
CA ALA A 51 2.17 -7.69 -22.39
C ALA A 51 2.09 -6.17 -22.27
N ARG A 52 2.68 -5.46 -23.24
CA ARG A 52 2.07 -4.20 -23.68
C ARG A 52 0.96 -4.56 -24.65
N ARG A 53 -0.18 -5.02 -24.11
CA ARG A 53 -1.54 -5.07 -24.67
C ARG A 53 -2.39 -5.83 -23.66
N GLU A 54 -3.62 -5.38 -23.46
CA GLU A 54 -4.61 -5.91 -22.52
C GLU A 54 -4.38 -5.59 -21.02
N ALA A 55 -4.14 -4.30 -20.68
CA ALA A 55 -4.54 -3.79 -19.37
C ALA A 55 -6.01 -3.34 -19.47
N GLY A 56 -6.90 -4.32 -19.51
CA GLY A 56 -8.33 -4.13 -19.29
C GLY A 56 -8.57 -3.76 -17.84
N THR A 57 -9.05 -2.54 -17.67
CA THR A 57 -9.78 -1.97 -16.53
C THR A 57 -10.23 -2.96 -15.45
N ASP A 58 -9.62 -2.91 -14.27
CA ASP A 58 -10.32 -2.69 -12.99
C ASP A 58 -9.28 -2.42 -11.87
N GLY A 59 -9.61 -1.56 -10.90
CA GLY A 59 -8.74 -1.28 -9.75
C GLY A 59 -7.96 0.04 -9.81
N ARG A 60 -8.69 1.14 -10.01
CA ARG A 60 -8.28 2.52 -9.74
C ARG A 60 -7.47 2.60 -8.44
N GLY A 61 -6.25 3.09 -8.55
CA GLY A 61 -5.45 3.54 -7.41
C GLY A 61 -6.26 4.48 -6.52
N GLU A 62 -6.44 4.08 -5.28
CA GLU A 62 -7.01 4.91 -4.25
C GLU A 62 -5.97 5.97 -3.87
N LYS A 63 -5.99 7.08 -4.62
CA LYS A 63 -5.61 8.36 -4.03
C LYS A 63 -6.65 8.62 -2.95
N GLY A 64 -6.28 8.41 -1.69
CA GLY A 64 -7.07 8.81 -0.53
C GLY A 64 -7.23 10.32 -0.46
N THR A 65 -8.13 10.87 -1.27
CA THR A 65 -8.85 12.10 -0.92
C THR A 65 -9.99 11.66 -0.01
N GLY A 66 -9.65 11.36 1.25
CA GLY A 66 -10.62 11.01 2.28
C GLY A 66 -11.61 12.16 2.43
N GLY A 67 -12.84 11.90 2.00
CA GLY A 67 -13.94 12.83 2.07
C GLY A 67 -14.16 13.33 3.49
N SER A 68 -14.27 14.64 3.62
CA SER A 68 -14.65 15.37 4.83
C SER A 68 -15.98 14.90 5.43
N HIS A 69 -16.82 14.21 4.66
CA HIS A 69 -18.12 13.70 5.11
C HIS A 69 -18.05 12.83 6.36
N GLY A 70 -17.11 11.89 6.44
CA GLY A 70 -16.98 11.04 7.63
C GLY A 70 -16.49 11.84 8.85
N LEU A 71 -15.64 12.84 8.64
CA LEU A 71 -15.12 13.69 9.71
C LEU A 71 -16.18 14.65 10.26
N GLU A 72 -17.04 15.20 9.40
CA GLU A 72 -18.16 16.06 9.80
C GLU A 72 -19.24 15.29 10.55
N GLU A 73 -19.53 14.04 10.15
CA GLU A 73 -20.48 13.18 10.84
C GLU A 73 -19.98 12.78 12.24
N LEU A 74 -18.72 12.34 12.37
CA LEU A 74 -18.10 12.07 13.67
C LEU A 74 -18.09 13.30 14.60
N ARG A 75 -17.89 14.49 14.05
CA ARG A 75 -17.90 15.73 14.84
C ARG A 75 -19.28 16.02 15.41
N ARG A 76 -20.33 15.86 14.59
CA ARG A 76 -21.73 16.10 15.01
C ARG A 76 -22.15 15.11 16.11
N GLU A 77 -21.79 13.85 15.95
CA GLU A 77 -22.09 12.80 16.94
C GLU A 77 -21.39 13.07 18.28
N SER A 78 -20.14 13.55 18.25
CA SER A 78 -19.40 13.93 19.44
C SER A 78 -20.03 15.12 20.18
N GLU A 79 -20.55 16.12 19.47
CA GLU A 79 -21.23 17.28 20.07
C GLU A 79 -22.58 16.90 20.71
N GLU A 80 -23.35 16.01 20.08
CA GLU A 80 -24.59 15.48 20.66
C GLU A 80 -24.35 14.66 21.93
N LEU A 81 -23.31 13.81 21.93
CA LEU A 81 -22.90 13.05 23.12
C LEU A 81 -22.49 13.96 24.27
N LYS A 82 -21.76 15.05 23.99
CA LYS A 82 -21.40 16.05 25.01
C LYS A 82 -22.62 16.73 25.61
N LYS A 83 -23.61 17.10 24.79
CA LYS A 83 -24.84 17.74 25.27
C LYS A 83 -25.66 16.79 26.16
N LYS A 84 -25.83 15.53 25.75
CA LYS A 84 -26.50 14.49 26.54
C LYS A 84 -25.83 14.25 27.89
N ASN A 85 -24.49 14.34 27.96
CA ASN A 85 -23.76 14.19 29.21
C ASN A 85 -23.86 15.44 30.11
N ALA A 86 -23.97 16.64 29.53
CA ALA A 86 -24.15 17.89 30.26
C ALA A 86 -25.56 18.02 30.85
N GLU A 87 -26.59 17.53 30.15
CA GLU A 87 -27.99 17.51 30.64
C GLU A 87 -28.25 16.43 31.69
N LYS A 88 -27.31 15.50 31.87
CA LYS A 88 -27.39 14.37 32.81
C LYS A 88 -26.51 14.58 34.07
N SER A 89 -25.90 15.76 34.20
CA SER A 89 -25.16 16.21 35.37
C SER A 89 -25.91 17.30 36.11
#